data_AF-A0A8C9KD78-F1
#
_entry.id   AF-A0A8C9KD78-F1
#
_cell.length_a   1.000
_cell.length_b   1.000
_cell.length_c   1.000
_cell.angle_alpha   90.00
_cell.angle_beta   90.00
_cell.angle_gamma   90.00
#
_symmetry.space_group_name_H-M   'P 1'
#
loop_
_entity.id
_entity.type
_entity.pdbx_description
1 polymer ?
#
loop_
_entity_poly.entity_id
_entity_poly.type
_entity_poly.pdbx_seq_one_letter_code
_entity_poly.pdbx_strand_id
1 'polypeptide(L)'
;MSSESSKKRNDGTPSEGKRNRSDTEQEGKYYSKEAEVDLRDPGRDYELYKYTCQEMQRLMAEIQDLKSRGDKDVAVEIEDWRIQSCVHFMTLKKLNRLAHIRLKKGRDQTHEAIVYFSFSRKTYGGKMITFHILTMNLLFLLLSLMKCNIQLL
;
A
#
# COMPACT_ATOMS: atom_id res chain seq x y z
N MET A 1 -19.77 -2.10 63.88
CA MET A 1 -19.27 -0.73 64.11
C MET A 1 -18.04 -0.83 65.01
N SER A 2 -16.84 -0.64 64.44
CA SER A 2 -15.57 -0.45 65.17
C SER A 2 -14.57 0.28 64.27
N SER A 3 -14.12 1.44 64.76
CA SER A 3 -12.75 2.02 64.75
C SER A 3 -12.01 2.16 63.40
N GLU A 4 -11.86 3.35 62.80
CA GLU A 4 -10.97 4.49 63.16
C GLU A 4 -9.49 4.25 62.81
N SER A 5 -8.94 5.02 61.85
CA SER A 5 -7.69 5.80 62.01
C SER A 5 -7.25 6.52 60.72
N SER A 6 -6.83 7.75 60.91
CA SER A 6 -6.60 8.85 59.98
C SER A 6 -5.20 8.87 59.35
N LYS A 7 -5.05 9.34 58.10
CA LYS A 7 -3.90 10.18 57.72
C LYS A 7 -4.15 11.06 56.48
N LYS A 8 -4.05 12.37 56.72
CA LYS A 8 -4.13 13.52 55.80
C LYS A 8 -2.78 13.77 55.12
N ARG A 9 -2.77 14.20 53.86
CA ARG A 9 -1.72 14.95 53.09
C ARG A 9 -2.08 14.83 51.60
N ASN A 10 -2.01 15.82 50.70
CA ASN A 10 -1.76 17.25 50.74
C ASN A 10 -2.21 17.78 49.35
N ASP A 11 -2.72 19.01 49.31
CA ASP A 11 -3.11 19.73 48.09
C ASP A 11 -1.88 20.14 47.25
N GLY A 12 -2.07 20.33 45.94
CA GLY A 12 -1.05 20.91 45.05
C GLY A 12 -1.13 20.47 43.59
N THR A 13 -2.05 21.04 42.81
CA THR A 13 -1.92 21.11 41.34
C THR A 13 -1.05 22.33 41.00
N PRO A 14 -0.08 22.23 40.07
CA PRO A 14 -0.15 23.15 38.92
C PRO A 14 0.11 22.47 37.58
N SER A 15 -0.73 22.83 36.61
CA SER A 15 -0.61 22.60 35.18
C SER A 15 0.51 23.42 34.55
N GLU A 16 1.52 22.81 33.92
CA GLU A 16 2.36 23.35 32.83
C GLU A 16 3.07 22.15 32.15
N GLY A 17 3.31 22.05 30.85
CA GLY A 17 3.16 23.01 29.78
C GLY A 17 3.13 22.30 28.42
N LYS A 18 2.30 22.87 27.54
CA LYS A 18 2.33 22.69 26.09
C LYS A 18 3.75 23.03 25.61
N ARG A 19 4.55 22.02 25.25
CA ARG A 19 5.77 22.26 24.48
C ARG A 19 5.37 22.58 23.03
N ASN A 20 5.01 23.84 22.80
CA ASN A 20 5.20 24.46 21.50
C ASN A 20 6.72 24.50 21.27
N ARG A 21 7.22 23.63 20.41
CA ARG A 21 8.50 23.84 19.75
C ARG A 21 8.17 24.46 18.40
N SER A 22 8.32 25.77 18.33
CA SER A 22 8.22 26.58 17.13
C SER A 22 9.22 26.10 16.07
N ASP A 23 8.75 26.17 14.83
CA ASP A 23 9.47 26.14 13.56
C ASP A 23 10.99 25.93 13.63
N THR A 24 11.39 24.77 13.14
CA THR A 24 12.52 24.74 12.22
C THR A 24 11.95 24.18 10.94
N GLU A 25 11.73 25.06 9.97
CA GLU A 25 11.56 24.72 8.56
C GLU A 25 12.71 23.80 8.15
N GLN A 26 12.53 22.48 8.32
CA GLN A 26 13.14 21.51 7.44
C GLN A 26 12.19 21.34 6.26
N GLU A 27 12.20 22.36 5.41
CA GLU A 27 11.83 22.28 4.00
C GLU A 27 12.85 21.38 3.26
N GLY A 28 12.93 20.12 3.71
CA GLY A 28 13.73 19.08 3.10
C GLY A 28 12.78 18.15 2.37
N LYS A 29 12.63 18.38 1.05
CA LYS A 29 11.99 17.50 0.06
C LYS A 29 11.27 16.31 0.69
N TYR A 30 9.95 16.41 0.81
CA TYR A 30 9.09 15.29 1.20
C TYR A 30 9.50 14.07 0.36
N TYR A 31 10.22 13.12 0.97
CA TYR A 31 10.72 11.94 0.27
C TYR A 31 9.49 11.07 0.01
N SER A 32 8.81 11.31 -1.10
CA SER A 32 7.59 10.59 -1.44
C SER A 32 7.96 9.15 -1.71
N LYS A 33 7.56 8.26 -0.79
CA LYS A 33 7.72 6.81 -0.92
C LYS A 33 7.10 6.29 -2.23
N GLU A 34 6.17 7.03 -2.82
CA GLU A 34 5.54 6.72 -4.12
C GLU A 34 6.49 7.00 -5.29
N ALA A 35 7.30 8.07 -5.23
CA ALA A 35 8.29 8.38 -6.27
C ALA A 35 9.46 7.39 -6.27
N GLU A 36 9.84 6.84 -5.12
CA GLU A 36 10.88 5.80 -5.03
C GLU A 36 10.45 4.49 -5.70
N VAL A 37 9.17 4.13 -5.61
CA VAL A 37 8.62 2.90 -6.23
C VAL A 37 8.73 2.94 -7.74
N ASP A 38 8.50 4.10 -8.35
CA ASP A 38 8.48 4.27 -9.81
C ASP A 38 9.87 4.23 -10.46
N LEU A 39 10.91 4.51 -9.68
CA LEU A 39 12.30 4.51 -10.14
C LEU A 39 13.04 3.18 -9.87
N ARG A 40 12.53 2.36 -8.94
CA ARG A 40 13.20 1.11 -8.52
C ARG A 40 12.69 -0.10 -9.28
N ASP A 41 13.63 -0.90 -9.76
CA ASP A 41 13.35 -2.19 -10.39
C ASP A 41 12.84 -3.23 -9.37
N PRO A 42 11.67 -3.85 -9.60
CA PRO A 42 11.13 -4.88 -8.72
C PRO A 42 12.03 -6.13 -8.60
N GLY A 43 12.78 -6.49 -9.65
CA GLY A 43 13.69 -7.64 -9.64
C GLY A 43 14.89 -7.42 -8.70
N ARG A 44 15.53 -6.25 -8.79
CA ARG A 44 16.61 -5.85 -7.87
C ARG A 44 16.15 -5.79 -6.41
N ASP A 45 14.92 -5.32 -6.18
CA ASP A 45 14.35 -5.29 -4.84
C ASP A 45 14.11 -6.70 -4.27
N TYR A 46 13.74 -7.65 -5.13
CA TYR A 46 13.59 -9.05 -4.74
C TYR A 46 14.94 -9.69 -4.41
N GLU A 47 15.97 -9.47 -5.22
CA GLU A 47 17.32 -9.97 -4.92
C GLU A 47 17.88 -9.37 -3.63
N LEU A 48 17.67 -8.07 -3.40
CA LEU A 48 18.06 -7.43 -2.16
C LEU A 48 17.30 -7.99 -0.95
N TYR A 49 16.00 -8.27 -1.10
CA TYR A 49 15.20 -8.92 -0.06
C TYR A 49 15.76 -10.29 0.29
N LYS A 50 16.02 -11.13 -0.73
CA LYS A 50 16.57 -12.47 -0.57
C LYS A 50 17.93 -12.44 0.13
N TYR A 51 18.84 -11.59 -0.34
CA TYR A 51 20.16 -11.40 0.27
C TYR A 51 20.04 -10.96 1.73
N THR A 52 19.18 -9.98 2.03
CA THR A 52 18.98 -9.49 3.40
C THR A 52 18.42 -10.58 4.33
N CYS A 53 17.54 -11.45 3.83
CA CYS A 53 17.04 -12.59 4.59
C CYS A 53 18.13 -13.62 4.88
N GLN A 54 19.01 -13.90 3.91
CA GLN A 54 20.15 -14.81 4.11
C GLN A 54 21.13 -14.26 5.14
N GLU A 55 21.45 -12.96 5.05
CA GLU A 55 22.34 -12.31 6.01
C GLU A 55 21.74 -12.32 7.41
N MET A 56 20.44 -12.05 7.54
CA MET A 56 19.74 -12.15 8.81
C MET A 56 19.81 -13.56 9.41
N GLN A 57 19.61 -14.60 8.60
CA GLN A 57 19.73 -15.99 9.06
C GLN A 57 21.14 -16.31 9.55
N ARG A 58 22.16 -15.85 8.82
CA ARG A 58 23.57 -15.98 9.21
C ARG A 58 23.83 -15.29 10.54
N LEU A 59 23.36 -14.05 10.72
CA LEU A 59 23.49 -13.31 11.99
C LEU A 59 22.81 -14.01 13.16
N MET A 60 21.61 -14.57 12.95
CA MET A 60 20.91 -15.33 13.99
C MET A 60 21.68 -16.60 14.39
N ALA A 61 22.28 -17.30 13.42
CA ALA A 61 23.10 -18.47 13.67
C ALA A 61 24.39 -18.10 14.43
N GLU A 62 25.05 -17.02 14.04
CA GLU A 62 26.27 -16.53 14.69
C GLU A 62 25.99 -16.12 16.15
N ILE A 63 24.91 -15.37 16.38
CA ILE A 63 24.47 -15.01 17.74
C ILE A 63 24.19 -16.26 18.58
N GLN A 64 23.63 -17.31 18.00
CA GLN A 64 23.37 -18.56 18.70
C GLN A 64 24.68 -19.32 19.03
N ASP A 65 25.64 -19.33 18.11
CA ASP A 65 26.95 -19.95 18.31
C ASP A 65 27.72 -19.23 19.44
N LEU A 66 27.79 -17.90 19.39
CA LEU A 66 28.43 -17.07 20.44
C LEU A 66 27.80 -17.30 21.82
N LYS A 67 26.47 -17.43 21.88
CA LYS A 67 25.77 -17.78 23.14
C LYS A 67 26.12 -19.17 23.65
N SER A 68 26.36 -20.13 22.77
CA SER A 68 26.67 -21.51 23.14
C SER A 68 28.07 -21.68 23.72
N ARG A 69 29.01 -20.81 23.33
CA ARG A 69 30.41 -20.81 23.82
C ARG A 69 30.53 -20.35 25.27
N GLY A 70 29.60 -19.51 25.74
CA GLY A 70 29.49 -19.15 27.17
C GLY A 70 30.57 -18.21 27.70
N ASP A 71 31.31 -17.53 26.82
CA ASP A 71 32.35 -16.58 27.20
C ASP A 71 31.74 -15.32 27.86
N LYS A 72 32.46 -14.72 28.80
CA LYS A 72 31.97 -13.56 29.58
C LYS A 72 32.08 -12.22 28.85
N ASP A 73 32.82 -12.17 27.74
CA ASP A 73 33.11 -10.95 26.98
C ASP A 73 32.34 -10.84 25.65
N VAL A 74 31.59 -11.88 25.24
CA VAL A 74 30.78 -11.87 24.00
C VAL A 74 29.49 -11.05 24.11
N ALA A 75 29.16 -10.52 25.28
CA ALA A 75 27.94 -9.73 25.48
C ALA A 75 27.92 -8.47 24.61
N VAL A 76 29.09 -7.82 24.43
CA VAL A 76 29.23 -6.62 23.58
C VAL A 76 29.05 -6.99 22.11
N GLU A 77 29.72 -8.05 21.65
CA GLU A 77 29.61 -8.52 20.26
C GLU A 77 28.19 -8.96 19.92
N ILE A 78 27.50 -9.68 20.82
CA ILE A 78 26.10 -10.08 20.63
C ILE A 78 25.20 -8.86 20.43
N GLU A 79 25.45 -7.75 21.15
CA GLU A 79 24.67 -6.54 20.99
C GLU A 79 24.96 -5.84 19.65
N ASP A 80 26.21 -5.82 19.19
CA ASP A 80 26.55 -5.32 17.85
C ASP A 80 25.86 -6.12 16.74
N TRP A 81 25.87 -7.45 16.82
CA TRP A 81 25.18 -8.32 15.87
C TRP A 81 23.65 -8.11 15.90
N ARG A 82 23.07 -7.78 17.06
CA ARG A 82 21.65 -7.41 17.19
C ARG A 82 21.36 -6.06 16.55
N ILE A 83 22.22 -5.07 16.72
CA ILE A 83 22.10 -3.77 16.05
C ILE A 83 22.15 -3.95 14.54
N GLN A 84 23.09 -4.76 14.03
CA GLN A 84 23.17 -5.07 12.60
C GLN A 84 21.89 -5.77 12.10
N SER A 85 21.37 -6.73 12.87
CA SER A 85 20.09 -7.39 12.58
C SER A 85 18.94 -6.37 12.52
N CYS A 86 18.91 -5.37 13.39
CA CYS A 86 17.89 -4.30 13.35
C CYS A 86 17.97 -3.48 12.06
N VAL A 87 19.17 -3.20 11.54
CA VAL A 87 19.37 -2.52 10.24
C VAL A 87 18.82 -3.35 9.09
N HIS A 88 19.08 -4.66 9.08
CA HIS A 88 18.50 -5.57 8.10
C HIS A 88 16.96 -5.59 8.21
N PHE A 89 16.39 -5.58 9.42
CA PHE A 89 14.94 -5.51 9.62
C PHE A 89 14.33 -4.20 9.10
N MET A 90 14.99 -3.06 9.30
CA MET A 90 14.54 -1.78 8.73
C MET A 90 14.52 -1.84 7.20
N THR A 91 15.52 -2.47 6.59
CA THR A 91 15.60 -2.70 5.14
C THR A 91 14.45 -3.59 4.65
N LEU A 92 14.19 -4.70 5.32
CA LEU A 92 13.08 -5.60 4.99
C LEU A 92 11.72 -4.90 5.11
N LYS A 93 11.50 -4.11 6.17
CA LYS A 93 10.28 -3.30 6.33
C LYS A 93 10.11 -2.27 5.21
N LYS A 94 11.20 -1.64 4.78
CA LYS A 94 11.18 -0.69 3.66
C LYS A 94 10.78 -1.41 2.37
N LEU A 95 11.43 -2.53 2.04
CA LEU A 95 11.13 -3.33 0.84
C LEU A 95 9.68 -3.82 0.84
N ASN A 96 9.17 -4.29 1.98
CA ASN A 96 7.79 -4.72 2.13
C ASN A 96 6.79 -3.56 1.90
N ARG A 97 7.10 -2.36 2.42
CA ARG A 97 6.28 -1.16 2.15
C ARG A 97 6.26 -0.80 0.67
N LEU A 98 7.39 -0.87 -0.02
CA LEU A 98 7.48 -0.62 -1.47
C LEU A 98 6.64 -1.63 -2.26
N ALA A 99 6.72 -2.92 -1.91
CA ALA A 99 5.90 -3.97 -2.54
C ALA A 99 4.39 -3.72 -2.36
N HIS A 100 3.95 -3.32 -1.17
CA HIS A 100 2.55 -2.96 -0.93
C HIS A 100 2.08 -1.76 -1.76
N ILE A 101 2.93 -0.74 -1.92
CA ILE A 101 2.62 0.41 -2.76
C ILE A 101 2.49 -0.02 -4.23
N ARG A 102 3.42 -0.85 -4.75
CA ARG A 102 3.36 -1.39 -6.12
C ARG A 102 2.05 -2.15 -6.37
N LEU A 103 1.69 -3.06 -5.45
CA LEU A 103 0.47 -3.85 -5.56
C LEU A 103 -0.78 -2.97 -5.50
N LYS A 104 -0.81 -1.96 -4.63
CA LYS A 104 -1.90 -1.00 -4.56
C LYS A 104 -2.03 -0.23 -5.88
N LYS A 105 -0.93 0.28 -6.43
CA LYS A 105 -0.92 1.03 -7.70
C LYS A 105 -1.44 0.17 -8.86
N GLY A 106 -0.98 -1.07 -9.00
CA GLY A 106 -1.44 -1.99 -10.04
C GLY A 106 -2.93 -2.35 -9.91
N ARG A 107 -3.41 -2.56 -8.68
CA ARG A 107 -4.83 -2.81 -8.41
C ARG A 107 -5.70 -1.61 -8.76
N ASP A 108 -5.31 -0.42 -8.32
CA ASP A 108 -6.09 0.80 -8.53
C ASP A 108 -6.14 1.13 -10.04
N GLN A 109 -5.04 0.92 -10.78
CA GLN A 109 -5.03 1.01 -12.26
C GLN A 109 -6.01 0.03 -12.93
N THR A 110 -6.04 -1.21 -12.46
CA THR A 110 -6.94 -2.24 -13.03
C THR A 110 -8.41 -1.90 -12.75
N HIS A 111 -8.71 -1.42 -11.55
CA HIS A 111 -10.06 -0.99 -11.17
C HIS A 111 -10.54 0.16 -12.07
N GLU A 112 -9.73 1.21 -12.25
CA GLU A 112 -10.04 2.32 -13.15
C GLU A 112 -10.29 1.82 -14.59
N ALA A 113 -9.42 0.96 -15.13
CA ALA A 113 -9.59 0.40 -16.47
C ALA A 113 -10.90 -0.39 -16.61
N ILE A 114 -11.28 -1.18 -15.59
CA ILE A 114 -12.55 -1.91 -15.56
C ILE A 114 -13.74 -0.94 -15.50
N VAL A 115 -13.64 0.13 -14.73
CA VAL A 115 -14.69 1.16 -14.64
C VAL A 115 -14.87 1.86 -15.99
N TYR A 116 -13.78 2.27 -16.66
CA TYR A 116 -13.83 2.86 -18.01
C TYR A 116 -14.39 1.89 -19.04
N PHE A 117 -14.00 0.62 -18.99
CA PHE A 117 -14.51 -0.39 -19.90
C PHE A 117 -16.01 -0.64 -19.65
N SER A 118 -16.43 -0.72 -18.39
CA SER A 118 -17.83 -0.91 -18.01
C SER A 118 -18.69 0.30 -18.39
N PHE A 119 -18.18 1.52 -18.18
CA PHE A 119 -18.82 2.76 -18.60
C PHE A 119 -18.95 2.80 -20.12
N SER A 120 -17.87 2.57 -20.85
CA SER A 120 -17.87 2.48 -22.31
C SER A 120 -18.85 1.42 -22.80
N ARG A 121 -18.86 0.23 -22.22
CA ARG A 121 -19.76 -0.87 -22.63
C ARG A 121 -21.24 -0.50 -22.41
N LYS A 122 -21.58 0.21 -21.33
CA LYS A 122 -22.94 0.75 -21.11
C LYS A 122 -23.29 1.82 -22.15
N THR A 123 -22.39 2.78 -22.39
CA THR A 123 -22.65 3.93 -23.27
C THR A 123 -22.66 3.56 -24.75
N TYR A 124 -21.72 2.74 -25.21
CA TYR A 124 -21.66 2.25 -26.59
C TYR A 124 -22.68 1.13 -26.86
N GLY A 125 -22.94 0.25 -25.89
CA GLY A 125 -23.98 -0.78 -26.01
C GLY A 125 -25.37 -0.17 -26.22
N GLY A 126 -25.73 0.87 -25.46
CA GLY A 126 -26.99 1.59 -25.65
C GLY A 126 -27.10 2.23 -27.04
N LYS A 127 -26.04 2.90 -27.50
CA LYS A 127 -26.01 3.52 -28.84
C LYS A 127 -26.10 2.50 -29.97
N MET A 128 -25.44 1.35 -29.84
CA MET A 128 -25.48 0.26 -30.82
C MET A 128 -26.90 -0.33 -30.94
N ILE A 129 -27.59 -0.51 -29.81
CA ILE A 129 -28.98 -0.99 -29.78
C ILE A 129 -29.92 0.02 -30.45
N THR A 130 -29.78 1.32 -30.16
CA THR A 130 -30.60 2.36 -30.81
C THR A 130 -30.38 2.39 -32.33
N PHE A 131 -29.12 2.29 -32.79
CA PHE A 131 -28.81 2.26 -34.21
C PHE A 131 -29.36 1.00 -34.92
N HIS A 132 -29.31 -0.16 -34.25
CA HIS A 132 -29.88 -1.39 -34.76
C HIS A 132 -31.42 -1.30 -34.90
N ILE A 133 -32.11 -0.72 -33.92
CA ILE A 133 -33.57 -0.52 -34.01
C ILE A 133 -33.93 0.44 -35.15
N LEU A 134 -33.18 1.54 -35.31
CA LEU A 134 -33.41 2.52 -36.37
C LEU A 134 -33.25 1.91 -37.77
N THR A 135 -32.21 1.10 -37.96
CA THR A 135 -31.95 0.40 -39.23
C THR A 135 -33.01 -0.64 -39.55
N MET A 136 -33.46 -1.42 -38.55
CA MET A 136 -34.56 -2.36 -38.71
C MET A 136 -35.87 -1.66 -39.10
N ASN A 137 -36.19 -0.52 -38.47
CA ASN A 137 -37.38 0.27 -38.81
C ASN A 137 -37.33 0.83 -40.24
N LEU A 138 -36.16 1.31 -40.69
CA LEU A 138 -35.99 1.81 -42.06
C LEU A 138 -36.16 0.70 -43.09
N LEU A 139 -35.61 -0.48 -42.83
CA LEU A 139 -35.74 -1.65 -43.70
C LEU A 139 -37.21 -2.08 -43.84
N PHE A 140 -37.96 -2.07 -42.72
CA PHE A 140 -39.39 -2.39 -42.71
C PHE A 140 -40.21 -1.39 -43.54
N LEU A 141 -39.89 -0.09 -43.46
CA LEU A 141 -40.53 0.94 -44.26
C LEU A 141 -40.27 0.73 -45.76
N LEU A 142 -39.02 0.45 -46.15
CA LEU A 142 -38.66 0.16 -47.54
C LEU A 142 -39.39 -1.07 -48.10
N LEU A 143 -39.44 -2.15 -47.32
CA LEU A 143 -40.19 -3.37 -47.69
C LEU A 143 -41.69 -3.10 -47.83
N SER A 144 -42.25 -2.25 -46.97
CA SER A 144 -43.67 -1.86 -47.05
C SER A 144 -43.97 -0.99 -48.27
N LEU A 145 -43.08 -0.04 -48.59
CA LEU A 145 -43.19 0.78 -49.80
C LEU A 145 -43.08 -0.06 -51.07
N MET A 146 -42.15 -1.01 -51.11
CA MET A 146 -42.01 -1.94 -52.24
C MET A 146 -43.26 -2.81 -52.42
N LYS A 147 -43.86 -3.31 -51.34
CA LYS A 147 -45.12 -4.07 -51.39
C LYS A 147 -46.30 -3.21 -51.87
N CYS A 148 -46.43 -1.98 -51.39
CA CYS A 148 -47.46 -1.05 -51.87
C CYS A 148 -47.27 -0.71 -53.36
N ASN A 149 -46.04 -0.54 -53.84
CA ASN A 149 -45.76 -0.24 -55.24
C ASN A 149 -46.15 -1.41 -56.17
N ILE A 150 -45.92 -2.65 -55.73
CA ILE A 150 -46.35 -3.86 -56.44
C ILE A 150 -47.88 -4.01 -56.47
N GLN A 151 -48.61 -3.51 -55.46
CA GLN A 151 -50.08 -3.53 -55.45
C GLN A 151 -50.74 -2.42 -56.28
N LEU A 152 -49.98 -1.40 -56.69
CA LEU A 152 -50.45 -0.27 -57.49
C LEU A 152 -50.18 -0.42 -59.00
N LEU A 153 -49.58 -1.55 -59.42
CA LEU A 153 -49.21 -1.93 -60.78
C LEU A 153 -50.02 -3.16 -61.22
#